data_AF-A0A971ZL55-F1
#
_entry.id   AF-A0A971ZL55-F1
#
_cell.length_a   1.000
_cell.length_b   1.000
_cell.length_c   1.000
_cell.angle_alpha   90.00
_cell.angle_beta   90.00
_cell.angle_gamma   90.00
#
_symmetry.space_group_name_H-M   'P 1'
#
loop_
_entity.id
_entity.type
_entity.pdbx_description
1 polymer ?
#
loop_
_entity_poly.entity_id
_entity_poly.type
_entity_poly.pdbx_seq_one_letter_code
_entity_poly.pdbx_strand_id
1 'polypeptide(L)'
;MGNVKPRRKRTVSPVVRALARCAAGALFLLNPNLDVVDLVPDALGYLLIVSGLKMLEPVSPSIEEARNRFSMLLRISVIRIVSLPVRMSVGYNEKTFILIFTLAFAVLETMYLLPAFHYLYDGTSYLALRHGQSAAKTKAPRIISGVFAVGRAVLNVLPELKYLPSQQYYSEFEGPVVAYERIKLAQLSHMLLLVNLVFTVLLSTVWVIRFRLYLRRLRKDPVFDRSLAAELAEQPRDMGLELLGKMKPAFTLISLAMFAGLDFYADGFNLVPDFLPALLLLAAAFYLYRANECKRSLPTVASIYAVLTAALGIYNYIFASKHYALATLNRPDALRMQFVHTVLASVCSLVFAVLMFMFCMTLVGVTNRHAGLFAEPEFRTTNLKTQRQRLRVRNLIWTCFALTILAEAMQVVYGALVIKHAILWIPAAAITVALGALTASTLGNLYYQIELRHGKVL
;
A
#
# COMPACT_ATOMS: atom_id res chain seq x y z
N MET A 1 -39.29 8.90 -44.90
CA MET A 1 -39.08 9.16 -43.45
C MET A 1 -38.72 7.85 -42.75
N GLY A 2 -37.42 7.54 -42.63
CA GLY A 2 -36.93 6.33 -41.97
C GLY A 2 -36.83 6.55 -40.47
N ASN A 3 -37.64 5.82 -39.70
CA ASN A 3 -37.71 5.93 -38.25
C ASN A 3 -36.50 5.20 -37.60
N VAL A 4 -35.41 5.93 -37.39
CA VAL A 4 -34.21 5.41 -36.72
C VAL A 4 -34.49 5.31 -35.22
N LYS A 5 -34.85 4.10 -34.75
CA LYS A 5 -34.90 3.79 -33.31
C LYS A 5 -33.52 4.05 -32.70
N PRO A 6 -33.39 4.85 -31.62
CA PRO A 6 -32.11 5.06 -30.97
C PRO A 6 -31.63 3.75 -30.34
N ARG A 7 -30.43 3.30 -30.73
CA ARG A 7 -29.70 2.19 -30.08
C ARG A 7 -29.49 2.56 -28.61
N ARG A 8 -30.34 2.06 -27.70
CA ARG A 8 -30.07 2.06 -26.26
C ARG A 8 -28.71 1.38 -26.04
N LYS A 9 -27.68 2.14 -25.66
CA LYS A 9 -26.42 1.59 -25.16
C LYS A 9 -26.79 0.64 -24.02
N ARG A 10 -26.52 -0.67 -24.18
CA ARG A 10 -26.68 -1.66 -23.10
C ARG A 10 -25.73 -1.26 -21.97
N THR A 11 -26.24 -0.52 -21.00
CA THR A 11 -25.53 -0.27 -19.75
C THR A 11 -25.40 -1.59 -19.02
N VAL A 12 -24.18 -2.13 -18.96
CA VAL A 12 -23.88 -3.37 -18.25
C VAL A 12 -24.26 -3.19 -16.77
N SER A 13 -25.05 -4.12 -16.23
CA SER A 13 -25.48 -4.10 -14.83
C SER A 13 -24.30 -3.89 -13.88
N PRO A 14 -24.47 -3.12 -12.79
CA PRO A 14 -23.44 -2.96 -11.75
C PRO A 14 -22.93 -4.32 -11.23
N VAL A 15 -23.81 -5.29 -10.98
CA VAL A 15 -23.45 -6.64 -10.49
C VAL A 15 -22.54 -7.37 -11.46
N VAL A 16 -22.88 -7.36 -12.75
CA VAL A 16 -22.06 -7.95 -13.82
C VAL A 16 -20.67 -7.32 -13.87
N ARG A 17 -20.57 -6.00 -13.65
CA ARG A 17 -19.27 -5.29 -13.58
C ARG A 17 -18.47 -5.68 -12.34
N ALA A 18 -19.10 -5.80 -11.17
CA ALA A 18 -18.42 -6.24 -9.95
C ALA A 18 -17.84 -7.66 -10.08
N LEU A 19 -18.64 -8.63 -10.53
CA LEU A 19 -18.19 -10.00 -10.74
C LEU A 19 -17.09 -10.08 -11.82
N ALA A 20 -17.19 -9.26 -12.87
CA ALA A 20 -16.15 -9.17 -13.90
C ALA A 20 -14.82 -8.62 -13.34
N ARG A 21 -14.86 -7.64 -12.43
CA ARG A 21 -13.66 -7.12 -11.74
C ARG A 21 -13.01 -8.19 -10.87
N CYS A 22 -13.78 -8.98 -10.12
CA CYS A 22 -13.25 -10.10 -9.36
C CYS A 22 -12.59 -11.15 -10.28
N ALA A 23 -13.23 -11.47 -11.42
CA ALA A 23 -12.68 -12.39 -12.41
C ALA A 23 -11.44 -11.86 -13.14
N ALA A 24 -11.31 -10.54 -13.28
CA ALA A 24 -10.13 -9.88 -13.83
C ALA A 24 -8.99 -9.86 -12.80
N GLY A 25 -9.29 -9.53 -11.53
CA GLY A 25 -8.31 -9.55 -10.46
C GLY A 25 -7.68 -10.94 -10.25
N ALA A 26 -8.48 -12.00 -10.38
CA ALA A 26 -7.97 -13.37 -10.31
C ALA A 26 -6.96 -13.72 -11.42
N LEU A 27 -6.94 -13.03 -12.58
CA LEU A 27 -5.88 -13.25 -13.59
C LEU A 27 -4.54 -12.77 -13.11
N PHE A 28 -4.49 -11.66 -12.40
CA PHE A 28 -3.23 -11.10 -11.95
C PHE A 28 -2.57 -11.99 -10.88
N LEU A 29 -3.36 -12.83 -10.20
CA LEU A 29 -2.88 -13.85 -9.27
C LEU A 29 -2.30 -15.09 -9.98
N LEU A 30 -2.23 -15.12 -11.32
CA LEU A 30 -1.50 -16.15 -12.09
C LEU A 30 0.02 -15.99 -11.99
N ASN A 31 0.49 -14.90 -11.41
CA ASN A 31 1.89 -14.54 -11.46
C ASN A 31 2.76 -15.46 -10.56
N PRO A 32 3.80 -16.13 -11.10
CA PRO A 32 4.83 -16.71 -10.23
C PRO A 32 5.50 -15.55 -9.48
N ASN A 33 5.74 -15.68 -8.17
CA ASN A 33 6.41 -14.60 -7.44
C ASN A 33 7.94 -14.70 -7.65
N LEU A 34 8.50 -14.02 -8.66
CA LEU A 34 9.94 -13.77 -8.78
C LEU A 34 10.28 -12.49 -7.99
N ASP A 35 11.17 -12.63 -7.02
CA ASP A 35 11.38 -11.74 -5.86
C ASP A 35 11.63 -10.24 -6.11
N VAL A 36 11.68 -9.76 -7.36
CA VAL A 36 11.97 -8.36 -7.69
C VAL A 36 11.01 -7.74 -8.72
N VAL A 37 10.40 -8.53 -9.62
CA VAL A 37 9.57 -7.99 -10.73
C VAL A 37 8.07 -8.29 -10.55
N ASP A 38 7.71 -9.22 -9.65
CA ASP A 38 6.39 -9.86 -9.65
C ASP A 38 5.37 -9.38 -8.61
N LEU A 39 5.67 -8.29 -7.90
CA LEU A 39 4.84 -7.82 -6.78
C LEU A 39 3.66 -6.92 -7.20
N VAL A 40 3.79 -6.23 -8.32
CA VAL A 40 2.77 -5.29 -8.82
C VAL A 40 1.50 -6.01 -9.31
N PRO A 41 1.58 -7.15 -10.04
CA PRO A 41 0.41 -7.89 -10.46
C PRO A 41 -0.49 -8.31 -9.29
N ASP A 42 0.05 -8.88 -8.22
CA ASP A 42 -0.77 -9.33 -7.07
C ASP A 42 -1.54 -8.19 -6.40
N ALA A 43 -0.88 -7.05 -6.18
CA ALA A 43 -1.52 -5.87 -5.63
C ALA A 43 -2.67 -5.38 -6.54
N LEU A 44 -2.46 -5.35 -7.85
CA LEU A 44 -3.51 -5.03 -8.82
C LEU A 44 -4.66 -6.06 -8.79
N GLY A 45 -4.31 -7.34 -8.64
CA GLY A 45 -5.27 -8.44 -8.53
C GLY A 45 -6.20 -8.28 -7.33
N TYR A 46 -5.63 -8.09 -6.13
CA TYR A 46 -6.40 -7.86 -4.91
C TYR A 46 -7.18 -6.55 -4.97
N LEU A 47 -6.62 -5.48 -5.52
CA LEU A 47 -7.33 -4.21 -5.70
C LEU A 47 -8.59 -4.37 -6.56
N LEU A 48 -8.49 -5.09 -7.68
CA LEU A 48 -9.63 -5.37 -8.55
C LEU A 48 -10.70 -6.21 -7.84
N ILE A 49 -10.30 -7.24 -7.08
CA ILE A 49 -11.23 -8.06 -6.28
C ILE A 49 -11.93 -7.20 -5.23
N VAL A 50 -11.19 -6.44 -4.41
CA VAL A 50 -11.75 -5.53 -3.40
C VAL A 50 -12.72 -4.54 -4.02
N SER A 51 -12.38 -3.95 -5.18
CA SER A 51 -13.24 -3.00 -5.88
C SER A 51 -14.54 -3.63 -6.43
N GLY A 52 -14.52 -4.93 -6.71
CA GLY A 52 -15.71 -5.70 -7.07
C GLY A 52 -16.57 -5.99 -5.84
N LEU A 53 -15.97 -6.49 -4.77
CA LEU A 53 -16.68 -6.88 -3.54
C LEU A 53 -17.27 -5.69 -2.79
N LYS A 54 -16.63 -4.52 -2.81
CA LYS A 54 -17.16 -3.30 -2.18
C LYS A 54 -18.57 -2.93 -2.68
N MET A 55 -18.92 -3.32 -3.90
CA MET A 55 -20.25 -3.05 -4.44
C MET A 55 -21.30 -4.04 -3.92
N LEU A 56 -20.90 -5.23 -3.48
CA LEU A 56 -21.77 -6.32 -3.03
C LEU A 56 -21.83 -6.45 -1.50
N GLU A 57 -20.84 -5.87 -0.80
CA GLU A 57 -20.72 -5.77 0.66
C GLU A 57 -22.02 -5.40 1.37
N PRO A 58 -22.80 -4.40 0.91
CA PRO A 58 -23.96 -3.96 1.68
C PRO A 58 -25.12 -4.97 1.74
N VAL A 59 -25.11 -6.00 0.89
CA VAL A 59 -26.19 -7.00 0.78
C VAL A 59 -25.85 -8.30 1.51
N SER A 60 -24.58 -8.53 1.86
CA SER A 60 -24.15 -9.76 2.53
C SER A 60 -22.95 -9.54 3.47
N PRO A 61 -23.07 -9.88 4.76
CA PRO A 61 -21.98 -9.73 5.73
C PRO A 61 -20.79 -10.65 5.41
N SER A 62 -21.02 -11.81 4.80
CA SER A 62 -19.94 -12.70 4.35
C SER A 62 -19.11 -12.06 3.22
N ILE A 63 -19.73 -11.24 2.36
CA ILE A 63 -19.00 -10.51 1.32
C ILE A 63 -18.18 -9.36 1.92
N GLU A 64 -18.71 -8.69 2.95
CA GLU A 64 -17.97 -7.70 3.72
C GLU A 64 -16.69 -8.30 4.33
N GLU A 65 -16.82 -9.44 5.00
CA GLU A 65 -15.71 -10.14 5.62
C GLU A 65 -14.67 -10.60 4.58
N ALA A 66 -15.13 -11.11 3.43
CA ALA A 66 -14.25 -11.45 2.30
C ALA A 66 -13.49 -10.21 1.79
N ARG A 67 -14.18 -9.08 1.61
CA ARG A 67 -13.57 -7.82 1.17
C ARG A 67 -12.51 -7.35 2.16
N ASN A 68 -12.79 -7.39 3.46
CA ASN A 68 -11.86 -6.97 4.50
C ASN A 68 -10.57 -7.81 4.47
N ARG A 69 -10.68 -9.13 4.28
CA ARG A 69 -9.51 -10.02 4.16
C ARG A 69 -8.74 -9.81 2.86
N PHE A 70 -9.41 -9.62 1.72
CA PHE A 70 -8.74 -9.23 0.48
C PHE A 70 -8.08 -7.84 0.57
N SER A 71 -8.65 -6.93 1.38
CA SER A 71 -8.02 -5.64 1.67
C SER A 71 -6.77 -5.79 2.54
N MET A 72 -6.73 -6.75 3.47
CA MET A 72 -5.51 -7.06 4.22
C MET A 72 -4.45 -7.66 3.31
N LEU A 73 -4.81 -8.56 2.39
CA LEU A 73 -3.89 -9.09 1.38
C LEU A 73 -3.31 -7.99 0.49
N LEU A 74 -4.15 -7.06 0.03
CA LEU A 74 -3.67 -5.88 -0.71
C LEU A 74 -2.62 -5.09 0.09
N ARG A 75 -2.84 -4.87 1.38
CA ARG A 75 -1.88 -4.19 2.27
C ARG A 75 -0.59 -5.00 2.41
N ILE A 76 -0.68 -6.31 2.60
CA ILE A 76 0.48 -7.21 2.69
C ILE A 76 1.31 -7.14 1.39
N SER A 77 0.67 -7.20 0.21
CA SER A 77 1.36 -7.07 -1.07
C SER A 77 2.04 -5.71 -1.23
N VAL A 78 1.41 -4.62 -0.79
CA VAL A 78 2.01 -3.27 -0.80
C VAL A 78 3.21 -3.20 0.15
N ILE A 79 3.10 -3.73 1.37
CA ILE A 79 4.21 -3.81 2.33
C ILE A 79 5.37 -4.61 1.74
N ARG A 80 5.08 -5.69 1.02
CA ARG A 80 6.09 -6.53 0.35
C ARG A 80 6.81 -5.82 -0.80
N ILE A 81 6.13 -4.92 -1.51
CA ILE A 81 6.76 -4.00 -2.48
C ILE A 81 7.67 -3.02 -1.74
N VAL A 82 7.15 -2.39 -0.68
CA VAL A 82 7.88 -1.41 0.13
C VAL A 82 9.10 -2.02 0.82
N SER A 83 9.08 -3.30 1.15
CA SER A 83 10.21 -3.99 1.77
C SER A 83 11.32 -4.39 0.78
N LEU A 84 11.12 -4.23 -0.54
CA LEU A 84 12.14 -4.53 -1.56
C LEU A 84 13.47 -3.77 -1.34
N PRO A 85 13.48 -2.45 -1.08
CA PRO A 85 14.73 -1.71 -0.89
C PRO A 85 15.47 -2.17 0.36
N VAL A 86 14.74 -2.51 1.43
CA VAL A 86 15.31 -3.08 2.66
C VAL A 86 15.94 -4.45 2.37
N ARG A 87 15.26 -5.28 1.56
CA ARG A 87 15.81 -6.56 1.10
C ARG A 87 17.04 -6.37 0.20
N MET A 88 17.09 -5.31 -0.61
CA MET A 88 18.24 -5.00 -1.45
C MET A 88 19.41 -4.38 -0.68
N SER A 89 19.15 -3.59 0.37
CA SER A 89 20.20 -3.00 1.22
C SER A 89 20.82 -4.03 2.17
N VAL A 90 20.01 -4.87 2.80
CA VAL A 90 20.47 -5.98 3.65
C VAL A 90 21.06 -7.13 2.82
N GLY A 91 20.59 -7.30 1.59
CA GLY A 91 20.92 -8.41 0.70
C GLY A 91 22.39 -8.54 0.28
N TYR A 92 23.23 -7.54 0.56
CA TYR A 92 24.68 -7.67 0.38
C TYR A 92 25.37 -8.43 1.53
N ASN A 93 24.86 -8.34 2.75
CA ASN A 93 25.54 -8.88 3.92
C ASN A 93 24.89 -10.17 4.48
N GLU A 94 23.58 -10.38 4.37
CA GLU A 94 22.92 -11.53 5.01
C GLU A 94 21.77 -12.14 4.16
N LYS A 95 22.12 -13.13 3.33
CA LYS A 95 21.18 -13.82 2.41
C LYS A 95 20.06 -14.60 3.13
N THR A 96 20.24 -14.95 4.40
CA THR A 96 19.24 -15.63 5.24
C THR A 96 17.98 -14.77 5.47
N PHE A 97 18.12 -13.43 5.46
CA PHE A 97 16.97 -12.53 5.62
C PHE A 97 15.96 -12.66 4.48
N ILE A 98 16.43 -12.90 3.25
CA ILE A 98 15.54 -13.06 2.08
C ILE A 98 14.60 -14.24 2.30
N LEU A 99 15.12 -15.38 2.79
CA LEU A 99 14.33 -16.57 3.11
C LEU A 99 13.31 -16.30 4.24
N ILE A 100 13.72 -15.63 5.31
CA ILE A 100 12.83 -15.34 6.44
C ILE A 100 11.67 -14.43 6.00
N PHE A 101 11.97 -13.39 5.22
CA PHE A 101 10.93 -12.49 4.70
C PHE A 101 9.99 -13.20 3.73
N THR A 102 10.50 -14.00 2.80
CA THR A 102 9.65 -14.73 1.84
C THR A 102 8.76 -15.75 2.53
N LEU A 103 9.27 -16.46 3.54
CA LEU A 103 8.47 -17.37 4.37
C LEU A 103 7.40 -16.62 5.16
N ALA A 104 7.76 -15.51 5.83
CA ALA A 104 6.81 -14.74 6.62
C ALA A 104 5.66 -14.19 5.77
N PHE A 105 5.96 -13.63 4.59
CA PHE A 105 4.94 -13.17 3.66
C PHE A 105 4.10 -14.32 3.10
N ALA A 106 4.68 -15.47 2.78
CA ALA A 106 3.93 -16.64 2.30
C ALA A 106 2.93 -17.17 3.34
N VAL A 107 3.33 -17.21 4.62
CA VAL A 107 2.45 -17.60 5.74
C VAL A 107 1.32 -16.58 5.91
N LEU A 108 1.64 -15.29 5.98
CA LEU A 108 0.64 -14.23 6.12
C LEU A 108 -0.35 -14.23 4.95
N GLU A 109 0.14 -14.31 3.72
CA GLU A 109 -0.71 -14.40 2.52
C GLU A 109 -1.67 -15.59 2.61
N THR A 110 -1.18 -16.78 2.96
CA THR A 110 -2.02 -17.99 3.09
C THR A 110 -3.08 -17.83 4.18
N MET A 111 -2.69 -17.26 5.34
CA MET A 111 -3.55 -17.07 6.51
C MET A 111 -4.75 -16.17 6.22
N TYR A 112 -4.59 -15.18 5.34
CA TYR A 112 -5.69 -14.31 4.90
C TYR A 112 -6.41 -14.80 3.64
N LEU A 113 -5.70 -15.45 2.71
CA LEU A 113 -6.24 -15.89 1.41
C LEU A 113 -7.22 -17.06 1.54
N LEU A 114 -6.92 -18.05 2.39
CA LEU A 114 -7.82 -19.17 2.65
C LEU A 114 -9.21 -18.71 3.14
N PRO A 115 -9.31 -17.94 4.24
CA PRO A 115 -10.61 -17.47 4.70
C PRO A 115 -11.24 -16.44 3.75
N ALA A 116 -10.46 -15.61 3.05
CA ALA A 116 -11.01 -14.68 2.06
C ALA A 116 -11.83 -15.39 0.98
N PHE A 117 -11.32 -16.52 0.45
CA PHE A 117 -12.07 -17.33 -0.52
C PHE A 117 -13.24 -18.07 0.12
N HIS A 118 -13.10 -18.55 1.36
CA HIS A 118 -14.20 -19.20 2.08
C HIS A 118 -15.42 -18.25 2.21
N TYR A 119 -15.23 -17.07 2.77
CA TYR A 119 -16.28 -16.06 2.92
C TYR A 119 -16.81 -15.54 1.58
N LEU A 120 -15.95 -15.44 0.56
CA LEU A 120 -16.39 -15.09 -0.79
C LEU A 120 -17.38 -16.12 -1.34
N TYR A 121 -17.09 -17.40 -1.18
CA TYR A 121 -17.96 -18.48 -1.67
C TYR A 121 -19.22 -18.62 -0.84
N ASP A 122 -19.16 -18.43 0.47
CA ASP A 122 -20.34 -18.42 1.33
C ASP A 122 -21.27 -17.25 0.94
N GLY A 123 -20.73 -16.03 0.87
CA GLY A 123 -21.51 -14.85 0.49
C GLY A 123 -22.09 -14.95 -0.92
N THR A 124 -21.32 -15.42 -1.90
CA THR A 124 -21.85 -15.57 -3.26
C THR A 124 -22.88 -16.70 -3.37
N SER A 125 -22.73 -17.79 -2.60
CA SER A 125 -23.75 -18.85 -2.53
C SER A 125 -25.03 -18.41 -1.83
N TYR A 126 -24.92 -17.63 -0.75
CA TYR A 126 -26.06 -17.05 -0.04
C TYR A 126 -26.85 -16.10 -0.96
N LEU A 127 -26.15 -15.18 -1.65
CA LEU A 127 -26.78 -14.28 -2.61
C LEU A 127 -27.42 -15.05 -3.77
N ALA A 128 -26.78 -16.13 -4.24
CA ALA A 128 -27.36 -16.98 -5.27
C ALA A 128 -28.64 -17.66 -4.78
N LEU A 129 -28.68 -18.19 -3.56
CA LEU A 129 -29.89 -18.78 -2.97
C LEU A 129 -31.02 -17.77 -2.79
N ARG A 130 -30.68 -16.55 -2.37
CA ARG A 130 -31.66 -15.47 -2.12
C ARG A 130 -32.24 -14.87 -3.40
N HIS A 131 -31.42 -14.72 -4.46
CA HIS A 131 -31.79 -13.95 -5.66
C HIS A 131 -31.87 -14.77 -6.96
N GLY A 132 -31.39 -16.02 -7.01
CA GLY A 132 -31.29 -16.78 -8.27
C GLY A 132 -31.38 -18.30 -8.11
N GLN A 133 -32.55 -18.87 -8.43
CA GLN A 133 -32.78 -20.33 -8.37
C GLN A 133 -31.80 -21.17 -9.22
N SER A 134 -31.34 -20.66 -10.37
CA SER A 134 -30.40 -21.37 -11.24
C SER A 134 -28.94 -21.15 -10.81
N ALA A 135 -28.60 -19.92 -10.40
CA ALA A 135 -27.31 -19.59 -9.82
C ALA A 135 -26.97 -20.43 -8.58
N ALA A 136 -27.96 -20.71 -7.73
CA ALA A 136 -27.82 -21.49 -6.49
C ALA A 136 -27.30 -22.93 -6.69
N LYS A 137 -27.54 -23.54 -7.86
CA LYS A 137 -27.06 -24.90 -8.18
C LYS A 137 -25.55 -24.97 -8.44
N THR A 138 -24.87 -23.82 -8.47
CA THR A 138 -23.45 -23.75 -8.82
C THR A 138 -22.57 -24.10 -7.63
N LYS A 139 -21.90 -25.27 -7.66
CA LYS A 139 -20.92 -25.65 -6.65
C LYS A 139 -19.69 -24.74 -6.68
N ALA A 140 -19.32 -24.17 -5.53
CA ALA A 140 -18.14 -23.32 -5.37
C ALA A 140 -16.84 -24.16 -5.36
N PRO A 141 -15.75 -23.72 -6.03
CA PRO A 141 -14.49 -24.45 -6.09
C PRO A 141 -13.63 -24.24 -4.83
N ARG A 142 -14.16 -24.60 -3.65
CA ARG A 142 -13.51 -24.40 -2.34
C ARG A 142 -12.18 -25.12 -2.23
N ILE A 143 -12.18 -26.43 -2.48
CA ILE A 143 -10.99 -27.30 -2.37
C ILE A 143 -9.88 -26.78 -3.29
N ILE A 144 -10.21 -26.50 -4.56
CA ILE A 144 -9.22 -26.04 -5.55
C ILE A 144 -8.62 -24.69 -5.13
N SER A 145 -9.41 -23.79 -4.52
CA SER A 145 -8.89 -22.51 -4.01
C SER A 145 -8.00 -22.67 -2.79
N GLY A 146 -8.28 -23.66 -1.94
CA GLY A 146 -7.42 -24.03 -0.83
C GLY A 146 -6.07 -24.60 -1.30
N VAL A 147 -6.11 -25.54 -2.25
CA VAL A 147 -4.90 -26.13 -2.86
C VAL A 147 -4.07 -25.04 -3.56
N PHE A 148 -4.72 -24.11 -4.26
CA PHE A 148 -4.05 -22.95 -4.85
C PHE A 148 -3.37 -22.08 -3.80
N ALA A 149 -4.06 -21.69 -2.73
CA ALA A 149 -3.51 -20.82 -1.70
C ALA A 149 -2.28 -21.43 -1.01
N VAL A 150 -2.38 -22.69 -0.58
CA VAL A 150 -1.28 -23.40 0.10
C VAL A 150 -0.16 -23.74 -0.88
N GLY A 151 -0.50 -24.28 -2.05
CA GLY A 151 0.49 -24.66 -3.06
C GLY A 151 1.30 -23.47 -3.56
N ARG A 152 0.66 -22.32 -3.78
CA ARG A 152 1.35 -21.08 -4.16
C ARG A 152 2.34 -20.65 -3.07
N ALA A 153 1.97 -20.72 -1.80
CA ALA A 153 2.86 -20.34 -0.71
C ALA A 153 4.09 -21.26 -0.62
N VAL A 154 3.89 -22.58 -0.71
CA VAL A 154 4.99 -23.55 -0.69
C VAL A 154 5.94 -23.36 -1.88
N LEU A 155 5.37 -23.21 -3.09
CA LEU A 155 6.17 -23.03 -4.31
C LEU A 155 6.95 -21.72 -4.31
N ASN A 156 6.40 -20.64 -3.74
CA ASN A 156 7.12 -19.36 -3.62
C ASN A 156 8.31 -19.42 -2.65
N VAL A 157 8.25 -20.25 -1.61
CA VAL A 157 9.35 -20.42 -0.63
C VAL A 157 10.44 -21.36 -1.18
N LEU A 158 10.07 -22.29 -2.08
CA LEU A 158 10.95 -23.33 -2.59
C LEU A 158 12.30 -22.82 -3.16
N PRO A 159 12.36 -21.79 -4.03
CA PRO A 159 13.62 -21.28 -4.55
C PRO A 159 14.52 -20.64 -3.50
N GLU A 160 13.94 -20.19 -2.39
CA GLU A 160 14.64 -19.47 -1.33
C GLU A 160 15.27 -20.43 -0.31
N LEU A 161 14.87 -21.71 -0.33
CA LEU A 161 15.51 -22.75 0.47
C LEU A 161 17.00 -22.93 0.14
N LYS A 162 17.44 -22.44 -1.03
CA LYS A 162 18.86 -22.38 -1.42
C LYS A 162 19.75 -21.62 -0.43
N TYR A 163 19.18 -20.80 0.45
CA TYR A 163 19.89 -20.02 1.47
C TYR A 163 19.99 -20.70 2.84
N LEU A 164 19.35 -21.86 3.07
CA LEU A 164 19.58 -22.65 4.28
C LEU A 164 21.01 -23.17 4.49
N PRO A 165 21.78 -23.59 3.47
CA PRO A 165 23.07 -24.24 3.68
C PRO A 165 24.27 -23.30 3.85
N SER A 166 24.11 -21.99 4.12
CA SER A 166 25.21 -21.01 4.00
C SER A 166 25.93 -20.60 5.30
N GLN A 167 26.07 -21.46 6.29
CA GLN A 167 27.04 -21.21 7.38
C GLN A 167 28.24 -22.14 7.24
N GLN A 168 29.30 -21.63 6.60
CA GLN A 168 30.65 -22.01 6.97
C GLN A 168 30.88 -21.47 8.38
N TYR A 169 30.79 -22.34 9.39
CA TYR A 169 31.37 -22.03 10.69
C TYR A 169 32.89 -22.09 10.52
N TYR A 170 33.55 -20.93 10.55
CA TYR A 170 34.97 -20.89 10.91
C TYR A 170 35.01 -21.08 12.43
N SER A 171 35.30 -22.29 12.90
CA SER A 171 35.80 -22.44 14.27
C SER A 171 37.27 -22.03 14.26
N GLU A 172 37.66 -21.03 15.06
CA GLU A 172 39.06 -20.59 15.18
C GLU A 172 40.01 -21.69 15.67
N PHE A 173 39.48 -22.81 16.18
CA PHE A 173 40.25 -23.88 16.81
C PHE A 173 40.36 -25.16 15.98
N GLU A 174 39.60 -25.31 14.90
CA GLU A 174 39.71 -26.48 14.01
C GLU A 174 39.70 -25.96 12.58
N GLY A 175 40.83 -26.13 11.86
CA GLY A 175 40.95 -25.78 10.43
C GLY A 175 39.80 -26.36 9.60
N PRO A 176 39.67 -25.99 8.31
CA PRO A 176 38.41 -26.06 7.54
C PRO A 176 37.69 -27.40 7.75
N VAL A 177 36.75 -27.43 8.69
CA VAL A 177 35.97 -28.62 8.97
C VAL A 177 35.10 -28.81 7.74
N VAL A 178 35.36 -29.89 7.01
CA VAL A 178 34.57 -30.30 5.84
C VAL A 178 33.17 -30.61 6.35
N ALA A 179 32.35 -29.57 6.42
CA ALA A 179 30.93 -29.70 6.71
C ALA A 179 30.37 -30.63 5.64
N TYR A 180 29.82 -31.76 6.10
CA TYR A 180 29.04 -32.78 5.40
C TYR A 180 28.64 -32.39 3.98
N GLU A 181 28.79 -33.31 3.02
CA GLU A 181 28.18 -33.28 1.68
C GLU A 181 26.66 -33.03 1.74
N ARG A 182 26.27 -31.81 2.08
CA ARG A 182 24.90 -31.34 2.10
C ARG A 182 24.59 -30.99 0.67
N ILE A 183 23.56 -31.63 0.13
CA ILE A 183 22.93 -31.37 -1.17
C ILE A 183 23.12 -29.89 -1.50
N LYS A 184 23.88 -29.58 -2.54
CA LYS A 184 24.16 -28.19 -2.94
C LYS A 184 22.89 -27.59 -3.56
N LEU A 185 21.85 -27.33 -2.75
CA LEU A 185 20.62 -26.66 -3.19
C LEU A 185 20.93 -25.31 -3.87
N ALA A 186 22.04 -24.67 -3.49
CA ALA A 186 22.56 -23.48 -4.17
C ALA A 186 22.89 -23.70 -5.65
N GLN A 187 23.45 -24.87 -6.01
CA GLN A 187 23.73 -25.24 -7.41
C GLN A 187 22.45 -25.56 -8.20
N LEU A 188 21.38 -25.95 -7.51
CA LEU A 188 20.07 -26.22 -8.09
C LEU A 188 19.17 -24.97 -8.14
N SER A 189 19.67 -23.79 -7.80
CA SER A 189 18.87 -22.55 -7.69
C SER A 189 18.05 -22.25 -8.94
N HIS A 190 18.63 -22.39 -10.14
CA HIS A 190 17.93 -22.21 -11.40
C HIS A 190 16.86 -23.29 -11.65
N MET A 191 17.12 -24.53 -11.23
CA MET A 191 16.15 -25.64 -11.35
C MET A 191 14.98 -25.46 -10.37
N LEU A 192 15.24 -25.05 -9.13
CA LEU A 192 14.21 -24.76 -8.13
C LEU A 192 13.32 -23.59 -8.57
N LEU A 193 13.91 -22.56 -9.19
CA LEU A 193 13.16 -21.44 -9.77
C LEU A 193 12.31 -21.90 -10.96
N LEU A 194 12.84 -22.74 -11.84
CA LEU A 194 12.10 -23.31 -12.96
C LEU A 194 10.91 -24.17 -12.48
N VAL A 195 11.14 -25.02 -11.49
CA VAL A 195 10.10 -25.84 -10.84
C VAL A 195 9.03 -24.94 -10.25
N ASN A 196 9.39 -23.93 -9.45
CA ASN A 196 8.42 -22.96 -8.92
C ASN A 196 7.59 -22.32 -10.06
N LEU A 197 8.25 -21.83 -11.11
CA LEU A 197 7.57 -21.15 -12.22
C LEU A 197 6.56 -22.09 -12.93
N VAL A 198 6.98 -23.30 -13.29
CA VAL A 198 6.12 -24.27 -13.99
C VAL A 198 4.94 -24.68 -13.13
N PHE A 199 5.18 -25.11 -11.89
CA PHE A 199 4.12 -25.61 -11.02
C PHE A 199 3.18 -24.49 -10.55
N THR A 200 3.69 -23.28 -10.30
CA THR A 200 2.86 -22.14 -9.91
C THR A 200 1.96 -21.71 -11.06
N VAL A 201 2.46 -21.62 -12.29
CA VAL A 201 1.63 -21.29 -13.45
C VAL A 201 0.57 -22.37 -13.70
N LEU A 202 0.93 -23.65 -13.64
CA LEU A 202 -0.03 -24.75 -13.81
C LEU A 202 -1.13 -24.71 -12.74
N LEU A 203 -0.75 -24.64 -11.46
CA LEU A 203 -1.67 -24.60 -10.33
C LEU A 203 -2.61 -23.39 -10.42
N SER A 204 -2.05 -22.21 -10.69
CA SER A 204 -2.82 -20.96 -10.80
C SER A 204 -3.77 -20.99 -12.00
N THR A 205 -3.35 -21.56 -13.13
CA THR A 205 -4.19 -21.68 -14.34
C THR A 205 -5.41 -22.57 -14.09
N VAL A 206 -5.21 -23.75 -13.50
CA VAL A 206 -6.31 -24.67 -13.14
C VAL A 206 -7.31 -23.98 -12.21
N TRP A 207 -6.80 -23.28 -11.20
CA TRP A 207 -7.63 -22.54 -10.25
C TRP A 207 -8.42 -21.40 -10.91
N VAL A 208 -7.76 -20.53 -11.69
CA VAL A 208 -8.40 -19.39 -12.36
C VAL A 208 -9.49 -19.82 -13.32
N ILE A 209 -9.29 -20.90 -14.08
CA ILE A 209 -10.31 -21.43 -14.99
C ILE A 209 -11.57 -21.79 -14.20
N ARG A 210 -11.42 -22.53 -13.10
CA ARG A 210 -12.55 -22.97 -12.26
C ARG A 210 -13.23 -21.80 -11.56
N PHE A 211 -12.47 -20.85 -11.03
CA PHE A 211 -12.99 -19.64 -10.40
C PHE A 211 -13.78 -18.77 -11.38
N ARG A 212 -13.26 -18.58 -12.60
CA ARG A 212 -13.95 -17.81 -13.65
C ARG A 212 -15.20 -18.48 -14.15
N LEU A 213 -15.19 -19.81 -14.30
CA LEU A 213 -16.38 -20.56 -14.67
C LEU A 213 -17.47 -20.41 -13.61
N TYR A 214 -17.11 -20.44 -12.33
CA TYR A 214 -18.02 -20.18 -11.22
C TYR A 214 -18.66 -18.79 -11.31
N LEU A 215 -17.85 -17.72 -11.39
CA LEU A 215 -18.37 -16.35 -11.51
C LEU A 215 -19.16 -16.11 -12.79
N ARG A 216 -18.76 -16.73 -13.91
CA ARG A 216 -19.46 -16.62 -15.19
C ARG A 216 -20.86 -17.25 -15.14
N ARG A 217 -21.06 -18.32 -14.36
CA ARG A 217 -22.38 -18.94 -14.16
C ARG A 217 -23.31 -18.01 -13.38
N LEU A 218 -22.84 -17.43 -12.26
CA LEU A 218 -23.59 -16.42 -11.50
C LEU A 218 -23.99 -15.23 -12.38
N ARG A 219 -23.03 -14.72 -13.17
CA ARG A 219 -23.23 -13.58 -14.07
C ARG A 219 -24.21 -13.85 -15.23
N LYS A 220 -24.39 -15.13 -15.61
CA LYS A 220 -25.27 -15.52 -16.72
C LYS A 220 -26.73 -15.64 -16.29
N ASP A 221 -27.02 -15.69 -14.99
CA ASP A 221 -28.38 -15.76 -14.48
C ASP A 221 -29.00 -14.34 -14.47
N PRO A 222 -29.98 -14.06 -15.37
CA PRO A 222 -30.57 -12.73 -15.47
C PRO A 222 -31.50 -12.40 -14.29
N VAL A 223 -32.02 -13.42 -13.59
CA VAL A 223 -32.89 -13.25 -12.42
C VAL A 223 -32.05 -12.76 -11.25
N PHE A 224 -30.91 -13.43 -11.02
CA PHE A 224 -29.91 -13.04 -10.03
C PHE A 224 -29.45 -11.60 -10.24
N ASP A 225 -29.07 -11.23 -11.46
CA ASP A 225 -28.56 -9.89 -11.79
C ASP A 225 -29.60 -8.79 -11.51
N ARG A 226 -30.85 -9.00 -11.94
CA ARG A 226 -31.92 -8.00 -11.77
C ARG A 226 -32.34 -7.82 -10.31
N SER A 227 -32.53 -8.92 -9.58
CA SER A 227 -32.98 -8.86 -8.19
C SER A 227 -31.91 -8.23 -7.30
N LEU A 228 -30.65 -8.62 -7.46
CA LEU A 228 -29.54 -8.06 -6.68
C LEU A 228 -29.27 -6.59 -7.04
N ALA A 229 -29.42 -6.21 -8.32
CA ALA A 229 -29.28 -4.81 -8.73
C ALA A 229 -30.40 -3.91 -8.18
N ALA A 230 -31.62 -4.44 -8.00
CA ALA A 230 -32.73 -3.71 -7.40
C ALA A 230 -32.49 -3.44 -5.91
N GLU A 231 -32.11 -4.47 -5.13
CA GLU A 231 -31.80 -4.30 -3.70
C GLU A 231 -30.62 -3.34 -3.49
N LEU A 232 -29.59 -3.39 -4.34
CA LEU A 232 -28.47 -2.45 -4.31
C LEU A 232 -28.87 -1.00 -4.63
N ALA A 233 -29.94 -0.79 -5.40
CA ALA A 233 -30.44 0.54 -5.73
C ALA A 233 -31.29 1.13 -4.61
N GLU A 234 -31.95 0.28 -3.82
CA GLU A 234 -32.79 0.69 -2.69
C GLU A 234 -31.99 1.07 -1.45
N GLN A 235 -30.73 0.65 -1.35
CA GLN A 235 -29.89 1.00 -0.21
C GLN A 235 -29.51 2.50 -0.22
N PRO A 236 -29.69 3.22 0.90
CA PRO A 236 -29.34 4.63 0.99
C PRO A 236 -27.83 4.80 0.85
N ARG A 237 -27.40 5.59 -0.15
CA ARG A 237 -26.00 6.01 -0.25
C ARG A 237 -25.73 7.10 0.78
N ASP A 238 -25.20 6.69 1.93
CA ASP A 238 -24.73 7.62 2.96
C ASP A 238 -23.50 8.40 2.43
N MET A 239 -23.75 9.55 1.79
CA MET A 239 -22.69 10.41 1.21
C MET A 239 -21.63 10.81 2.25
N GLY A 240 -22.01 10.89 3.53
CA GLY A 240 -21.11 11.17 4.64
C GLY A 240 -20.12 10.03 4.92
N LEU A 241 -20.60 8.79 4.98
CA LEU A 241 -19.75 7.59 5.12
C LEU A 241 -18.86 7.38 3.89
N GLU A 242 -19.34 7.70 2.69
CA GLU A 242 -18.51 7.67 1.48
C GLU A 242 -17.37 8.70 1.53
N LEU A 243 -17.62 9.91 2.05
CA LEU A 243 -16.61 10.95 2.23
C LEU A 243 -15.59 10.54 3.29
N LEU A 244 -16.04 10.10 4.47
CA LEU A 244 -15.20 9.59 5.56
C LEU A 244 -14.31 8.44 5.10
N GLY A 245 -14.87 7.49 4.34
CA GLY A 245 -14.13 6.37 3.77
C GLY A 245 -13.07 6.76 2.74
N LYS A 246 -13.19 7.94 2.10
CA LYS A 246 -12.18 8.50 1.17
C LYS A 246 -11.11 9.32 1.91
N MET A 247 -11.46 9.97 3.01
CA MET A 247 -10.56 10.86 3.75
C MET A 247 -9.69 10.13 4.77
N LYS A 248 -10.22 9.10 5.45
CA LYS A 248 -9.47 8.25 6.39
C LYS A 248 -8.13 7.74 5.81
N PRO A 249 -8.09 7.11 4.62
CA PRO A 249 -6.82 6.64 4.06
C PRO A 249 -5.86 7.78 3.78
N ALA A 250 -6.32 8.93 3.28
CA ALA A 250 -5.46 10.09 3.03
C ALA A 250 -4.79 10.57 4.31
N PHE A 251 -5.54 10.72 5.39
CA PHE A 251 -5.03 11.16 6.68
C PHE A 251 -4.03 10.16 7.27
N THR A 252 -4.33 8.86 7.23
CA THR A 252 -3.40 7.84 7.71
C THR A 252 -2.10 7.81 6.91
N LEU A 253 -2.17 8.02 5.59
CA LEU A 253 -1.00 8.03 4.71
C LEU A 253 -0.11 9.24 4.96
N ILE A 254 -0.69 10.42 5.22
CA ILE A 254 0.08 11.62 5.57
C ILE A 254 0.81 11.39 6.90
N SER A 255 0.12 10.89 7.93
CA SER A 255 0.77 10.60 9.23
C SER A 255 1.88 9.56 9.08
N LEU A 256 1.63 8.49 8.32
CA LEU A 256 2.63 7.45 8.08
C LEU A 256 3.82 7.98 7.28
N ALA A 257 3.61 8.89 6.33
CA ALA A 257 4.69 9.53 5.58
C ALA A 257 5.61 10.33 6.49
N MET A 258 5.07 11.01 7.51
CA MET A 258 5.88 11.76 8.48
C MET A 258 6.75 10.84 9.35
N PHE A 259 6.24 9.65 9.72
CA PHE A 259 7.06 8.63 10.39
C PHE A 259 8.06 7.96 9.44
N ALA A 260 7.69 7.74 8.18
CA ALA A 260 8.57 7.13 7.18
C ALA A 260 9.71 8.06 6.72
N GLY A 261 9.65 9.36 7.06
CA GLY A 261 10.78 10.28 6.92
C GLY A 261 11.81 10.21 8.05
N LEU A 262 11.75 9.16 8.89
CA LEU A 262 12.79 8.90 9.89
C LEU A 262 14.03 8.35 9.20
N ASP A 263 15.08 9.16 9.17
CA ASP A 263 16.36 8.77 8.61
C ASP A 263 17.18 7.99 9.64
N PHE A 264 17.36 6.69 9.37
CA PHE A 264 18.18 5.80 10.17
C PHE A 264 19.52 5.57 9.47
N TYR A 265 20.57 6.24 9.93
CA TYR A 265 21.90 6.07 9.34
C TYR A 265 22.66 4.88 9.93
N ALA A 266 23.12 3.96 9.07
CA ALA A 266 24.13 2.95 9.39
C ALA A 266 25.24 3.01 8.33
N ASP A 267 26.51 3.05 8.75
CA ASP A 267 27.68 3.20 7.86
C ASP A 267 27.58 4.37 6.85
N GLY A 268 26.92 5.46 7.25
CA GLY A 268 26.71 6.64 6.39
C GLY A 268 25.58 6.51 5.36
N PHE A 269 24.82 5.41 5.40
CA PHE A 269 23.65 5.19 4.55
C PHE A 269 22.34 5.26 5.32
N ASN A 270 21.34 5.91 4.75
CA ASN A 270 19.98 5.88 5.27
C ASN A 270 19.36 4.50 4.99
N LEU A 271 19.01 3.76 6.04
CA LEU A 271 18.37 2.45 6.01
C LEU A 271 16.93 2.55 5.50
N VAL A 272 16.26 3.68 5.75
CA VAL A 272 14.91 3.95 5.25
C VAL A 272 15.05 4.73 3.94
N PRO A 273 14.53 4.25 2.80
CA PRO A 273 14.64 4.98 1.57
C PRO A 273 13.75 6.24 1.56
N ASP A 274 14.34 7.40 1.27
CA ASP A 274 13.65 8.71 1.21
C ASP A 274 12.50 8.76 0.18
N PHE A 275 12.48 7.84 -0.78
CA PHE A 275 11.37 7.74 -1.75
C PHE A 275 10.09 7.15 -1.12
N LEU A 276 10.19 6.42 -0.01
CA LEU A 276 9.05 5.82 0.68
C LEU A 276 8.06 6.88 1.20
N PRO A 277 8.47 7.90 1.98
CA PRO A 277 7.55 8.97 2.38
C PRO A 277 6.98 9.72 1.16
N ALA A 278 7.77 9.89 0.09
CA ALA A 278 7.29 10.52 -1.15
C ALA A 278 6.14 9.75 -1.82
N LEU A 279 6.23 8.40 -1.88
CA LEU A 279 5.16 7.55 -2.40
C LEU A 279 3.89 7.60 -1.53
N LEU A 280 4.04 7.63 -0.21
CA LEU A 280 2.93 7.74 0.73
C LEU A 280 2.20 9.08 0.57
N LEU A 281 2.93 10.19 0.40
CA LEU A 281 2.36 11.51 0.12
C LEU A 281 1.67 11.55 -1.25
N LEU A 282 2.26 10.96 -2.28
CA LEU A 282 1.62 10.85 -3.59
C LEU A 282 0.29 10.09 -3.51
N ALA A 283 0.27 8.96 -2.81
CA ALA A 283 -0.95 8.18 -2.59
C ALA A 283 -2.00 9.02 -1.83
N ALA A 284 -1.61 9.74 -0.78
CA ALA A 284 -2.50 10.64 -0.04
C ALA A 284 -3.08 11.75 -0.93
N ALA A 285 -2.27 12.37 -1.79
CA ALA A 285 -2.71 13.39 -2.74
C ALA A 285 -3.77 12.85 -3.72
N PHE A 286 -3.62 11.62 -4.21
CA PHE A 286 -4.62 10.96 -5.07
C PHE A 286 -5.93 10.69 -4.33
N TYR A 287 -5.89 10.26 -3.05
CA TYR A 287 -7.10 10.08 -2.26
C TYR A 287 -7.85 11.40 -2.04
N LEU A 288 -7.14 12.49 -1.73
CA LEU A 288 -7.74 13.83 -1.60
C LEU A 288 -8.29 14.35 -2.94
N TYR A 289 -7.62 14.07 -4.05
CA TYR A 289 -8.10 14.46 -5.39
C TYR A 289 -9.38 13.70 -5.76
N ARG A 290 -9.43 12.40 -5.48
CA ARG A 290 -10.62 11.57 -5.71
C ARG A 290 -11.80 11.95 -4.81
N ALA A 291 -11.52 12.53 -3.65
CA ALA A 291 -12.54 13.11 -2.76
C ALA A 291 -13.01 14.50 -3.22
N ASN A 292 -12.46 15.06 -4.31
CA ASN A 292 -12.68 16.44 -4.77
C ASN A 292 -12.28 17.52 -3.76
N GLU A 293 -11.38 17.20 -2.83
CA GLU A 293 -10.93 18.14 -1.80
C GLU A 293 -9.68 18.94 -2.21
N CYS A 294 -8.94 18.49 -3.22
CA CYS A 294 -7.73 19.17 -3.69
C CYS A 294 -7.76 19.48 -5.20
N LYS A 295 -6.95 20.47 -5.60
CA LYS A 295 -6.72 20.82 -7.01
C LYS A 295 -5.75 19.82 -7.65
N ARG A 296 -5.79 19.70 -8.99
CA ARG A 296 -4.87 18.85 -9.76
C ARG A 296 -3.38 19.16 -9.53
N SER A 297 -3.05 20.37 -9.09
CA SER A 297 -1.67 20.76 -8.78
C SER A 297 -1.02 19.92 -7.66
N LEU A 298 -1.79 19.48 -6.66
CA LEU A 298 -1.25 18.71 -5.53
C LEU A 298 -0.67 17.34 -5.96
N PRO A 299 -1.42 16.46 -6.66
CA PRO A 299 -0.86 15.19 -7.13
C PRO A 299 0.26 15.37 -8.18
N THR A 300 0.23 16.43 -8.98
CA THR A 300 1.31 16.73 -9.92
C THR A 300 2.62 17.02 -9.20
N VAL A 301 2.64 17.91 -8.21
CA VAL A 301 3.86 18.20 -7.45
C VAL A 301 4.30 17.01 -6.61
N ALA A 302 3.36 16.24 -6.04
CA ALA A 302 3.69 15.01 -5.33
C ALA A 302 4.35 13.97 -6.26
N SER A 303 3.94 13.92 -7.53
CA SER A 303 4.54 13.03 -8.54
C SER A 303 5.96 13.49 -8.89
N ILE A 304 6.17 14.81 -9.07
CA ILE A 304 7.49 15.39 -9.30
C ILE A 304 8.42 15.07 -8.12
N TYR A 305 7.95 15.26 -6.89
CA TYR A 305 8.70 14.93 -5.69
C TYR A 305 9.10 13.45 -5.64
N ALA A 306 8.14 12.54 -5.86
CA ALA A 306 8.41 11.10 -5.86
C ALA A 306 9.46 10.69 -6.91
N VAL A 307 9.37 11.23 -8.12
CA VAL A 307 10.34 10.96 -9.20
C VAL A 307 11.72 11.49 -8.84
N LEU A 308 11.81 12.71 -8.30
CA LEU A 308 13.08 13.31 -7.88
C LEU A 308 13.74 12.53 -6.74
N THR A 309 12.97 12.13 -5.71
CA THR A 309 13.49 11.30 -4.60
C THR A 309 13.91 9.91 -5.06
N ALA A 310 13.20 9.30 -6.02
CA ALA A 310 13.59 8.01 -6.60
C ALA A 310 14.90 8.15 -7.40
N ALA A 311 15.03 9.21 -8.21
CA ALA A 311 16.25 9.50 -8.95
C ALA A 311 17.45 9.75 -8.01
N LEU A 312 17.24 10.51 -6.92
CA LEU A 312 18.23 10.74 -5.88
C LEU A 312 18.62 9.42 -5.19
N GLY A 313 17.67 8.55 -4.87
CA GLY A 313 17.94 7.23 -4.30
C GLY A 313 18.79 6.33 -5.21
N ILE A 314 18.48 6.30 -6.52
CA ILE A 314 19.28 5.58 -7.53
C ILE A 314 20.69 6.17 -7.61
N TYR A 315 20.79 7.50 -7.64
CA TYR A 315 22.08 8.18 -7.67
C TYR A 315 22.92 7.88 -6.42
N ASN A 316 22.31 7.89 -5.23
CA ASN A 316 22.95 7.52 -3.96
C ASN A 316 23.48 6.10 -4.00
N TYR A 317 22.73 5.16 -4.58
CA TYR A 317 23.16 3.78 -4.72
C TYR A 317 24.36 3.63 -5.67
N ILE A 318 24.34 4.33 -6.81
CA ILE A 318 25.47 4.34 -7.75
C ILE A 318 26.70 4.99 -7.11
N PHE A 319 26.51 6.05 -6.33
CA PHE A 319 27.57 6.72 -5.60
C PHE A 319 28.18 5.79 -4.52
N ALA A 320 27.32 5.16 -3.71
CA ALA A 320 27.67 4.20 -2.67
C ALA A 320 28.50 3.02 -3.19
N SER A 321 28.09 2.45 -4.32
CA SER A 321 28.73 1.28 -4.92
C SER A 321 30.11 1.59 -5.51
N LYS A 322 30.36 2.83 -5.94
CA LYS A 322 31.64 3.25 -6.55
C LYS A 322 32.61 3.89 -5.56
N HIS A 323 32.08 4.59 -4.55
CA HIS A 323 32.85 5.37 -3.61
C HIS A 323 32.33 5.12 -2.19
N TYR A 324 33.19 4.59 -1.33
CA TYR A 324 32.89 4.50 0.09
C TYR A 324 32.77 5.93 0.66
N ALA A 325 31.71 6.22 1.41
CA ALA A 325 31.36 7.59 1.82
C ALA A 325 32.51 8.33 2.52
N LEU A 326 33.34 7.61 3.30
CA LEU A 326 34.51 8.16 4.00
C LEU A 326 35.75 8.38 3.10
N ALA A 327 35.84 7.71 1.94
CA ALA A 327 36.97 7.83 1.01
C ALA A 327 36.84 9.01 0.03
N THR A 328 35.71 9.74 0.08
CA THR A 328 35.35 10.82 -0.85
C THR A 328 36.19 12.08 -0.68
N LEU A 329 36.74 12.34 0.51
CA LEU A 329 37.56 13.53 0.79
C LEU A 329 38.90 13.56 0.04
N ASN A 330 39.40 12.40 -0.38
CA ASN A 330 40.74 12.26 -0.96
C ASN A 330 40.76 12.08 -2.48
N ARG A 331 39.59 12.11 -3.16
CA ARG A 331 39.50 11.89 -4.62
C ARG A 331 38.69 13.00 -5.32
N PRO A 332 39.25 13.69 -6.34
CA PRO A 332 38.58 14.80 -7.02
C PRO A 332 37.30 14.37 -7.77
N ASP A 333 37.24 13.14 -8.28
CA ASP A 333 36.05 12.62 -8.97
C ASP A 333 34.88 12.39 -8.01
N ALA A 334 35.18 11.97 -6.78
CA ALA A 334 34.17 11.80 -5.74
C ALA A 334 33.58 13.13 -5.27
N LEU A 335 34.39 14.21 -5.23
CA LEU A 335 33.91 15.56 -4.91
C LEU A 335 32.93 16.10 -5.95
N ARG A 336 33.17 15.84 -7.25
CA ARG A 336 32.23 16.22 -8.32
C ARG A 336 30.90 15.49 -8.20
N MET A 337 30.93 14.18 -7.93
CA MET A 337 29.70 13.40 -7.72
C MET A 337 28.95 13.83 -6.45
N GLN A 338 29.67 14.20 -5.39
CA GLN A 338 29.09 14.75 -4.16
C GLN A 338 28.46 16.13 -4.39
N PHE A 339 29.04 16.98 -5.23
CA PHE A 339 28.43 18.26 -5.58
C PHE A 339 27.11 18.09 -6.35
N VAL A 340 27.06 17.16 -7.30
CA VAL A 340 25.82 16.84 -8.01
C VAL A 340 24.76 16.28 -7.04
N HIS A 341 25.18 15.45 -6.08
CA HIS A 341 24.32 14.93 -5.02
C HIS A 341 23.67 16.05 -4.20
N THR A 342 24.48 17.00 -3.69
CA THR A 342 23.99 18.08 -2.83
C THR A 342 23.06 19.03 -3.58
N VAL A 343 23.34 19.33 -4.84
CA VAL A 343 22.44 20.11 -5.70
C VAL A 343 21.11 19.39 -5.87
N LEU A 344 21.12 18.09 -6.20
CA LEU A 344 19.89 17.31 -6.37
C LEU A 344 19.08 17.21 -5.07
N ALA A 345 19.75 16.98 -3.94
CA ALA A 345 19.13 16.97 -2.61
C ALA A 345 18.49 18.32 -2.26
N SER A 346 19.16 19.43 -2.54
CA SER A 346 18.61 20.78 -2.29
C SER A 346 17.35 21.07 -3.11
N VAL A 347 17.32 20.62 -4.38
CA VAL A 347 16.13 20.71 -5.23
C VAL A 347 14.99 19.85 -4.67
N CYS A 348 15.29 18.63 -4.20
CA CYS A 348 14.31 17.76 -3.54
C CYS A 348 13.70 18.42 -2.30
N SER A 349 14.52 18.98 -1.40
CA SER A 349 14.04 19.67 -0.18
C SER A 349 13.18 20.89 -0.50
N LEU A 350 13.51 21.66 -1.55
CA LEU A 350 12.68 22.78 -1.99
C LEU A 350 11.30 22.31 -2.49
N VAL A 351 11.28 21.26 -3.33
CA VAL A 351 10.03 20.67 -3.82
C VAL A 351 9.20 20.09 -2.68
N PHE A 352 9.84 19.46 -1.70
CA PHE A 352 9.19 18.95 -0.50
C PHE A 352 8.53 20.07 0.32
N ALA A 353 9.22 21.18 0.56
CA ALA A 353 8.66 22.32 1.29
C ALA A 353 7.42 22.90 0.58
N VAL A 354 7.47 23.03 -0.75
CA VAL A 354 6.32 23.46 -1.56
C VAL A 354 5.17 22.45 -1.46
N LEU A 355 5.47 21.15 -1.52
CA LEU A 355 4.48 20.08 -1.39
C LEU A 355 3.78 20.12 -0.02
N MET A 356 4.55 20.25 1.06
CA MET A 356 4.04 20.34 2.43
C MET A 356 3.17 21.58 2.62
N PHE A 357 3.53 22.71 2.02
CA PHE A 357 2.72 23.92 2.05
C PHE A 357 1.37 23.70 1.36
N MET A 358 1.35 23.03 0.20
CA MET A 358 0.10 22.70 -0.48
C MET A 358 -0.77 21.69 0.28
N PHE A 359 -0.18 20.70 0.96
CA PHE A 359 -0.90 19.81 1.85
C PHE A 359 -1.53 20.58 3.02
N CYS A 360 -0.77 21.48 3.66
CA CYS A 360 -1.26 22.36 4.72
C CYS A 360 -2.48 23.17 4.24
N MET A 361 -2.37 23.86 3.10
CA MET A 361 -3.46 24.64 2.51
C MET A 361 -4.70 23.78 2.20
N THR A 362 -4.49 22.57 1.70
CA THR A 362 -5.58 21.63 1.41
C THR A 362 -6.27 21.16 2.69
N LEU A 363 -5.51 20.79 3.73
CA LEU A 363 -6.04 20.35 5.02
C LEU A 363 -6.77 21.48 5.76
N VAL A 364 -6.28 22.73 5.66
CA VAL A 364 -6.99 23.91 6.17
C VAL A 364 -8.30 24.13 5.41
N GLY A 365 -8.29 23.97 4.08
CA GLY A 365 -9.50 24.03 3.26
C GLY A 365 -10.53 22.97 3.65
N VAL A 366 -10.09 21.73 3.86
CA VAL A 366 -10.90 20.62 4.37
C VAL A 366 -11.47 20.94 5.75
N THR A 367 -10.65 21.47 6.66
CA THR A 367 -11.10 21.87 8.00
C THR A 367 -12.20 22.93 7.91
N ASN A 368 -12.05 23.92 7.03
CA ASN A 368 -13.07 24.95 6.85
C ASN A 368 -14.38 24.40 6.26
N ARG A 369 -14.30 23.43 5.35
CA ARG A 369 -15.48 22.86 4.68
C ARG A 369 -16.22 21.85 5.53
N HIS A 370 -15.49 21.01 6.28
CA HIS A 370 -16.01 19.78 6.86
C HIS A 370 -15.90 19.70 8.40
N ALA A 371 -15.05 20.48 9.05
CA ALA A 371 -14.96 20.42 10.52
C ALA A 371 -16.10 21.23 11.18
N GLY A 372 -16.53 20.84 12.39
CA GLY A 372 -17.48 21.57 13.27
C GLY A 372 -18.86 20.92 13.44
N LEU A 373 -19.42 21.06 14.64
CA LEU A 373 -20.72 20.51 15.08
C LEU A 373 -21.91 21.36 14.60
N PHE A 374 -23.05 20.71 14.31
CA PHE A 374 -24.35 21.37 14.21
C PHE A 374 -24.63 22.10 15.54
N ALA A 375 -24.84 23.41 15.47
CA ALA A 375 -25.83 24.03 16.31
C ALA A 375 -27.05 24.19 15.40
N GLU A 376 -28.17 23.56 15.74
CA GLU A 376 -29.46 23.97 15.19
C GLU A 376 -29.58 25.50 15.31
N PRO A 377 -30.28 26.18 14.38
CA PRO A 377 -30.36 27.64 14.35
C PRO A 377 -30.81 28.27 15.69
N GLU A 378 -31.45 27.50 16.56
CA GLU A 378 -31.91 27.87 17.90
C GLU A 378 -30.77 27.94 18.95
N PHE A 379 -29.61 27.30 18.75
CA PHE A 379 -28.48 27.26 19.69
C PHE A 379 -27.28 28.11 19.25
N ARG A 380 -27.50 29.34 18.79
CA ARG A 380 -26.45 30.27 18.32
C ARG A 380 -25.32 30.55 19.33
N THR A 381 -25.51 30.29 20.63
CA THR A 381 -24.53 30.53 21.70
C THR A 381 -23.41 29.48 21.77
N THR A 382 -23.52 28.32 21.09
CA THR A 382 -22.46 27.29 21.03
C THR A 382 -21.40 27.54 19.95
N ASN A 383 -21.54 28.60 19.14
CA ASN A 383 -20.62 28.94 18.04
C ASN A 383 -19.17 29.19 18.48
N LEU A 384 -18.94 29.76 19.68
CA LEU A 384 -17.58 30.05 20.15
C LEU A 384 -16.75 28.79 20.41
N LYS A 385 -17.35 27.73 20.95
CA LYS A 385 -16.63 26.46 21.22
C LYS A 385 -16.25 25.77 19.91
N THR A 386 -17.18 25.71 18.96
CA THR A 386 -16.97 25.10 17.65
C THR A 386 -15.95 25.89 16.82
N GLN A 387 -16.01 27.23 16.87
CA GLN A 387 -15.05 28.11 16.20
C GLN A 387 -13.64 28.01 16.84
N ARG A 388 -13.55 27.93 18.18
CA ARG A 388 -12.27 27.68 18.88
C ARG A 388 -11.67 26.33 18.51
N GLN A 389 -12.47 25.27 18.40
CA GLN A 389 -11.99 23.94 17.97
C GLN A 389 -11.48 23.94 16.53
N ARG A 390 -12.20 24.58 15.59
CA ARG A 390 -11.72 24.76 14.20
C ARG A 390 -10.41 25.54 14.14
N LEU A 391 -10.31 26.65 14.89
CA LEU A 391 -9.09 27.46 14.97
C LEU A 391 -7.93 26.67 15.58
N ARG A 392 -8.19 25.84 16.60
CA ARG A 392 -7.18 24.97 17.22
C ARG A 392 -6.63 23.96 16.22
N VAL A 393 -7.49 23.23 15.50
CA VAL A 393 -7.06 22.27 14.48
C VAL A 393 -6.27 22.97 13.36
N ARG A 394 -6.74 24.13 12.91
CA ARG A 394 -6.04 24.94 11.90
C ARG A 394 -4.64 25.36 12.36
N ASN A 395 -4.53 25.89 13.58
CA ASN A 395 -3.24 26.29 14.14
C ASN A 395 -2.32 25.08 14.29
N LEU A 396 -2.86 23.93 14.71
CA LEU A 396 -2.08 22.72 14.81
C LEU A 396 -1.54 22.23 13.44
N ILE A 397 -2.34 22.31 12.37
CA ILE A 397 -1.87 22.00 11.00
C ILE A 397 -0.70 22.90 10.61
N TRP A 398 -0.77 24.21 10.92
CA TRP A 398 0.34 25.13 10.69
C TRP A 398 1.57 24.82 11.55
N THR A 399 1.38 24.40 12.80
CA THR A 399 2.51 23.97 13.65
C THR A 399 3.16 22.69 13.12
N CYS A 400 2.40 21.74 12.59
CA CYS A 400 2.95 20.56 11.92
C CYS A 400 3.80 20.99 10.72
N PHE A 401 3.30 21.89 9.87
CA PHE A 401 4.06 22.41 8.73
C PHE A 401 5.37 23.09 9.15
N ALA A 402 5.34 23.95 10.18
CA ALA A 402 6.54 24.61 10.69
C ALA A 402 7.56 23.59 11.24
N LEU A 403 7.09 22.57 11.97
CA LEU A 403 7.93 21.48 12.45
C LEU A 403 8.51 20.64 11.30
N THR A 404 7.77 20.43 10.21
CA THR A 404 8.29 19.74 9.02
C THR A 404 9.43 20.51 8.37
N ILE A 405 9.31 21.83 8.21
CA ILE A 405 10.40 22.66 7.69
C ILE A 405 11.62 22.61 8.64
N LEU A 406 11.38 22.67 9.95
CA LEU A 406 12.45 22.60 10.93
C LEU A 406 13.17 21.24 10.90
N ALA A 407 12.43 20.13 10.76
CA ALA A 407 12.99 18.79 10.64
C ALA A 407 13.90 18.67 9.41
N GLU A 408 13.43 19.14 8.25
CA GLU A 408 14.22 19.19 7.01
C GLU A 408 15.48 20.05 7.15
N ALA A 409 15.37 21.23 7.76
CA ALA A 409 16.52 22.09 8.00
C ALA A 409 17.57 21.42 8.91
N MET A 410 17.11 20.73 9.97
CA MET A 410 17.98 19.95 10.85
C MET A 410 18.64 18.78 10.12
N GLN A 411 17.96 18.16 9.17
CA GLN A 411 18.51 17.07 8.35
C GLN A 411 19.63 17.55 7.43
N VAL A 412 19.47 18.73 6.82
CA VAL A 412 20.52 19.37 6.02
C VAL A 412 21.74 19.71 6.89
N VAL A 413 21.51 20.22 8.10
CA VAL A 413 22.58 20.53 9.07
C VAL A 413 23.29 19.25 9.53
N TYR A 414 22.55 18.17 9.79
CA TYR A 414 23.13 16.85 10.08
C TYR A 414 24.01 16.39 8.93
N GLY A 415 23.51 16.37 7.69
CA GLY A 415 24.25 16.01 6.49
C GLY A 415 25.59 16.74 6.34
N ALA A 416 25.62 18.03 6.70
CA ALA A 416 26.84 18.84 6.67
C ALA A 416 27.85 18.54 7.81
N LEU A 417 27.37 18.02 8.95
CA LEU A 417 28.15 17.84 10.18
C LEU A 417 28.39 16.36 10.57
N VAL A 418 27.84 15.39 9.82
CA VAL A 418 27.93 13.93 10.09
C VAL A 418 29.34 13.48 10.42
N ILE A 419 30.33 14.00 9.70
CA ILE A 419 31.74 13.58 9.82
C ILE A 419 32.33 13.96 11.20
N LYS A 420 31.85 15.04 11.83
CA LYS A 420 32.38 15.53 13.11
C LYS A 420 31.52 15.17 14.31
N HIS A 421 30.20 15.04 14.12
CA HIS A 421 29.26 14.83 15.22
C HIS A 421 28.17 13.82 14.85
N ALA A 422 28.53 12.54 14.83
CA ALA A 422 27.60 11.45 14.54
C ALA A 422 26.35 11.47 15.43
N ILE A 423 26.44 11.93 16.69
CA ILE A 423 25.31 11.96 17.65
C ILE A 423 24.16 12.90 17.22
N LEU A 424 24.39 13.83 16.27
CA LEU A 424 23.39 14.80 15.81
C LEU A 424 22.17 14.18 15.08
N TRP A 425 22.18 12.88 14.74
CA TRP A 425 20.99 12.20 14.22
C TRP A 425 19.90 12.02 15.30
N ILE A 426 20.27 11.94 16.58
CA ILE A 426 19.32 11.69 17.68
C ILE A 426 18.32 12.86 17.83
N PRO A 427 18.74 14.14 17.89
CA PRO A 427 17.81 15.27 17.87
C PRO A 427 16.93 15.32 16.62
N ALA A 428 17.48 15.02 15.44
CA ALA A 428 16.72 15.01 14.18
C ALA A 428 15.63 13.93 14.21
N ALA A 429 15.98 12.71 14.61
CA ALA A 429 15.03 11.61 14.78
C ALA A 429 13.95 11.94 15.83
N ALA A 430 14.32 12.54 16.96
CA ALA A 430 13.36 12.96 17.99
C ALA A 430 12.34 13.98 17.47
N ILE A 431 12.79 14.96 16.66
CA ILE A 431 11.90 15.95 16.01
C ILE A 431 10.96 15.26 15.01
N THR A 432 11.47 14.33 14.20
CA THR A 432 10.65 13.60 13.22
C THR A 432 9.61 12.69 13.90
N VAL A 433 9.95 12.02 15.01
CA VAL A 433 8.98 11.26 15.83
C VAL A 433 7.91 12.19 16.40
N ALA A 434 8.31 13.35 16.94
CA ALA A 434 7.38 14.34 17.47
C ALA A 434 6.44 14.88 16.37
N LEU A 435 6.98 15.14 15.17
CA LEU A 435 6.21 15.55 14.00
C LEU A 435 5.20 14.46 13.58
N GLY A 436 5.62 13.20 13.51
CA GLY A 436 4.74 12.07 13.21
C GLY A 436 3.60 11.93 14.23
N ALA A 437 3.91 12.03 15.52
CA ALA A 437 2.92 11.96 16.59
C ALA A 437 1.93 13.13 16.55
N LEU A 438 2.42 14.36 16.33
CA LEU A 438 1.58 15.55 16.23
C LEU A 438 0.70 15.51 14.98
N THR A 439 1.23 15.10 13.83
CA THR A 439 0.44 14.95 12.60
C THR A 439 -0.62 13.85 12.73
N ALA A 440 -0.31 12.73 13.36
CA ALA A 440 -1.29 11.69 13.67
C ALA A 440 -2.41 12.19 14.60
N SER A 441 -2.07 12.91 15.66
CA SER A 441 -3.04 13.49 16.60
C SER A 441 -3.95 14.53 15.92
N THR A 442 -3.37 15.42 15.12
CA THR A 442 -4.11 16.49 14.44
C THR A 442 -5.05 15.97 13.37
N LEU A 443 -4.59 15.04 12.54
CA LEU A 443 -5.41 14.40 11.52
C LEU A 443 -6.46 13.46 12.12
N GLY A 444 -6.17 12.81 13.25
CA GLY A 444 -7.15 12.06 14.05
C GLY A 444 -8.26 12.96 14.59
N ASN A 445 -7.91 14.11 15.16
CA ASN A 445 -8.88 15.11 15.61
C ASN A 445 -9.73 15.67 14.46
N LEU A 446 -9.11 15.93 13.30
CA LEU A 446 -9.83 16.37 12.11
C LEU A 446 -10.81 15.29 11.61
N TYR A 447 -10.36 14.04 11.54
CA TYR A 447 -11.20 12.90 11.16
C TYR A 447 -12.41 12.77 12.09
N TYR A 448 -12.19 12.81 13.41
CA TYR A 448 -13.26 12.73 14.40
C TYR A 448 -14.29 13.86 14.25
N GLN A 449 -13.85 15.09 13.94
CA GLN A 449 -14.79 16.19 13.70
C GLN A 449 -15.60 16.03 12.41
N ILE A 450 -15.01 15.43 11.37
CA ILE A 450 -15.73 15.10 10.14
C ILE A 450 -16.71 13.95 10.40
N GLU A 451 -16.33 12.98 11.23
CA GLU A 451 -17.16 11.85 11.65
C GLU A 451 -18.35 12.32 12.49
N LEU A 452 -18.16 13.26 13.42
CA LEU A 452 -19.27 13.87 14.16
C LEU A 452 -20.25 14.64 13.26
N ARG A 453 -19.78 15.16 12.12
CA ARG A 453 -20.62 15.93 11.19
C ARG A 453 -21.39 15.04 10.21
N HIS A 454 -20.76 13.98 9.75
CA HIS A 454 -21.23 13.18 8.61
C HIS A 454 -21.48 11.71 8.95
N GLY A 455 -20.95 11.21 10.06
CA GLY A 455 -21.29 9.94 10.66
C GLY A 455 -22.62 10.07 11.39
N LYS A 456 -23.44 9.03 11.30
CA LYS A 456 -24.65 8.91 12.10
C LYS A 456 -24.26 9.11 13.57
N VAL A 457 -24.86 10.11 14.21
CA VAL A 457 -25.10 10.04 15.65
C VAL A 457 -25.91 8.74 15.81
N LEU A 458 -25.33 7.78 16.52
CA LEU A 458 -26.03 6.56 16.93
C LEU A 458 -27.32 6.92 17.67
#